data_AF-A0A5C1DNJ8-F1
#
_entry.id   AF-A0A5C1DNJ8-F1
#
_cell.length_a   1.000
_cell.length_b   1.000
_cell.length_c   1.000
_cell.angle_alpha   90.00
_cell.angle_beta   90.00
_cell.angle_gamma   90.00
#
_symmetry.space_group_name_H-M   'P 1'
#
loop_
_entity.id
_entity.type
_entity.pdbx_description
1 polymer ?
#
loop_
_entity_poly.entity_id
_entity_poly.type
_entity_poly.pdbx_seq_one_letter_code
_entity_poly.pdbx_strand_id
1 'polypeptide(L)' 'MYKLKLISPNFGVDDRGPLHPTQEQARRAAELMLRVYRGNVRAEVHKVDLKTRKTEKLEEVYVKVERVD' A
#
# COMPACT_ATOMS: atom_id res chain seq x y z
N MET A 1 -0.98 -9.50 -10.93
CA MET A 1 -1.82 -8.45 -10.34
C MET A 1 -1.14 -7.94 -9.09
N TYR A 2 -1.45 -6.72 -8.67
CA TYR A 2 -0.83 -6.09 -7.50
C TYR A 2 -1.91 -5.60 -6.56
N LYS A 3 -1.71 -5.71 -5.25
CA LYS A 3 -2.61 -5.17 -4.23
C LYS A 3 -1.85 -4.32 -3.24
N LEU A 4 -2.60 -3.46 -2.56
CA LEU A 4 -2.08 -2.69 -1.44
C LEU A 4 -2.48 -3.31 -0.12
N LYS A 5 -1.59 -3.19 0.86
CA LYS A 5 -1.92 -3.35 2.28
C LYS A 5 -1.56 -2.06 2.99
N LEU A 6 -2.56 -1.44 3.60
CA LEU A 6 -2.36 -0.31 4.49
C LEU A 6 -2.28 -0.83 5.91
N ILE A 7 -1.30 -0.39 6.66
CA ILE A 7 -1.04 -0.84 8.02
C ILE A 7 -1.01 0.38 8.91
N SER A 8 -1.86 0.40 9.93
CA SER A 8 -1.96 1.48 10.89
C SER A 8 -2.30 0.94 12.28
N PRO A 9 -1.81 1.55 13.36
CA PRO A 9 -2.23 1.19 14.71
C PRO A 9 -3.75 1.38 14.93
N ASN A 10 -4.40 2.27 14.16
CA ASN A 10 -5.81 2.60 14.35
C ASN A 10 -6.79 1.55 13.80
N PHE A 11 -6.41 0.86 12.72
CA PHE A 11 -7.28 -0.10 12.02
C PHE A 11 -6.61 -1.44 11.73
N GLY A 12 -5.36 -1.65 12.17
CA GLY A 12 -4.60 -2.86 11.87
C GLY A 12 -4.15 -2.90 10.41
N VAL A 13 -4.58 -3.93 9.67
CA VAL A 13 -4.23 -4.14 8.26
C VAL A 13 -5.49 -3.99 7.40
N ASP A 14 -5.50 -3.03 6.47
CA ASP A 14 -6.52 -2.93 5.43
C ASP A 14 -5.94 -3.40 4.09
N ASP A 15 -6.46 -4.53 3.61
CA ASP A 15 -6.06 -5.15 2.35
C ASP A 15 -7.24 -5.33 1.37
N ARG A 16 -8.34 -4.60 1.61
CA ARG A 16 -9.58 -4.64 0.82
C ARG A 16 -9.55 -3.75 -0.42
N GLY A 17 -8.43 -3.06 -0.66
CA GLY A 17 -8.24 -2.20 -1.80
C GLY A 17 -8.30 -2.93 -3.16
N PRO A 18 -8.47 -2.19 -4.26
CA PRO A 18 -8.56 -2.76 -5.59
C PRO A 18 -7.26 -3.45 -6.02
N LEU A 19 -7.37 -4.34 -7.01
CA LEU A 19 -6.23 -4.89 -7.70
C LEU A 19 -5.74 -3.93 -8.79
N HIS A 20 -4.44 -3.73 -8.85
CA HIS A 20 -3.78 -2.93 -9.88
C HIS A 20 -3.11 -3.85 -10.92
N PRO A 21 -3.15 -3.48 -12.20
CA PRO A 21 -2.53 -4.25 -13.28
C PRO A 21 -0.99 -4.20 -13.24
N THR A 22 -0.39 -3.10 -12.78
CA THR A 22 1.07 -2.92 -12.69
C THR A 22 1.54 -2.53 -11.29
N GLN A 23 2.80 -2.84 -10.97
CA GLN A 23 3.44 -2.45 -9.72
C GLN A 23 3.46 -0.92 -9.56
N GLU A 24 3.78 -0.21 -10.65
CA GLU A 24 3.87 1.25 -10.65
C GLU A 24 2.52 1.91 -10.32
N GLN A 25 1.41 1.39 -10.86
CA GLN A 25 0.09 1.89 -10.50
C GLN A 25 -0.24 1.63 -9.03
N ALA A 26 0.12 0.46 -8.50
CA ALA A 26 -0.03 0.18 -7.08
C ALA A 26 0.82 1.14 -6.22
N ARG A 27 2.08 1.38 -6.61
CA ARG A 27 2.97 2.33 -5.91
C ARG A 27 2.39 3.74 -5.89
N ARG A 28 1.93 4.26 -7.03
CA ARG A 28 1.29 5.59 -7.10
C ARG A 28 0.05 5.67 -6.20
N ALA A 29 -0.76 4.62 -6.18
CA ALA A 29 -1.91 4.55 -5.27
C ALA A 29 -1.46 4.52 -3.79
N ALA A 30 -0.41 3.78 -3.44
CA ALA A 30 0.16 3.77 -2.10
C ALA A 30 0.65 5.17 -1.68
N GLU A 31 1.40 5.86 -2.54
CA GLU A 31 1.88 7.22 -2.31
C GLU A 31 0.71 8.20 -2.07
N LEU A 32 -0.35 8.10 -2.88
CA LEU A 32 -1.56 8.91 -2.69
C LEU A 32 -2.24 8.61 -1.36
N MET A 33 -2.40 7.33 -1.00
CA MET A 33 -3.01 6.95 0.27
C MET A 33 -2.22 7.48 1.46
N LEU A 34 -0.88 7.43 1.40
CA LEU A 34 0.00 7.97 2.44
C LEU A 34 -0.06 9.50 2.55
N ARG A 35 -0.30 10.22 1.44
CA ARG A 35 -0.50 11.67 1.47
C ARG A 35 -1.86 12.07 2.04
N VAL A 36 -2.89 11.27 1.75
CA VAL A 36 -4.26 11.53 2.24
C VAL A 36 -4.38 11.18 3.73
N TYR A 37 -3.77 10.06 4.15
CA TYR A 37 -3.71 9.69 5.55
C TYR A 37 -2.70 10.55 6.29
N ARG A 38 -3.17 11.59 6.99
CA ARG A 38 -2.37 12.46 7.88
C ARG A 38 -1.82 11.76 9.15
N GLY A 39 -1.78 10.43 9.18
CA GLY A 39 -1.41 9.63 10.35
C GLY A 39 -0.27 8.67 10.06
N ASN A 40 0.12 7.91 11.09
CA ASN A 40 1.10 6.82 10.97
C ASN A 40 0.48 5.63 10.21
N VAL A 41 0.42 5.75 8.89
CA VAL A 41 0.04 4.66 7.98
C VAL A 41 1.27 4.22 7.21
N ARG A 42 1.41 2.92 7.05
CA ARG A 42 2.44 2.26 6.27
C ARG A 42 1.78 1.53 5.10
N ALA A 43 2.23 1.79 3.89
CA ALA A 43 1.66 1.17 2.71
C ALA A 43 2.62 0.14 2.13
N GLU A 44 2.14 -1.08 1.91
CA GLU A 44 2.91 -2.16 1.28
C GLU A 44 2.28 -2.53 -0.06
N VAL A 45 3.13 -2.75 -1.07
CA VAL A 45 2.71 -3.27 -2.37
C VAL A 45 3.00 -4.77 -2.39
N HIS A 46 1.97 -5.55 -2.74
CA HIS A 46 2.03 -7.01 -2.81
C HIS A 46 1.73 -7.48 -4.22
N LYS A 47 2.49 -8.46 -4.72
CA LYS A 47 2.16 -9.21 -5.93
C LYS A 47 1.16 -10.30 -5.60
N VAL A 48 0.10 -10.39 -6.38
CA VAL A 48 -0.91 -11.45 -6.29
C VAL A 48 -0.70 -12.42 -7.44
N ASP A 49 -0.40 -13.66 -7.09
CA ASP A 49 -0.46 -14.79 -8.00
C ASP A 49 -1.91 -15.30 -8.07
N LEU A 50 -2.53 -15.16 -9.24
CA LEU A 50 -3.92 -15.55 -9.45
C LEU A 50 -4.11 -17.08 -9.47
N LYS A 51 -3.07 -17.85 -9.79
CA LYS A 51 -3.14 -19.32 -9.84
C LYS A 51 -3.10 -19.92 -8.44
N THR A 52 -2.21 -19.41 -7.60
CA THR A 52 -2.00 -19.94 -6.24
C THR A 52 -2.76 -19.15 -5.17
N ARG A 53 -3.35 -18.00 -5.53
CA ARG A 53 -3.92 -16.99 -4.61
C ARG A 53 -2.93 -16.49 -3.55
N LYS A 54 -1.64 -16.70 -3.76
CA LYS A 54 -0.59 -16.24 -2.84
C LYS A 54 -0.32 -14.76 -3.06
N THR A 55 0.00 -14.08 -1.97
CA THR A 55 0.41 -12.68 -1.97
C THR A 55 1.83 -12.57 -1.43
N GLU A 56 2.70 -11.92 -2.19
CA GLU A 56 4.10 -11.68 -1.82
C GLU A 56 4.34 -10.18 -1.69
N LYS A 57 4.95 -9.74 -0.58
CA LYS A 57 5.35 -8.34 -0.39
C LYS A 57 6.51 -8.03 -1.33
N LEU A 58 6.33 -7.02 -2.19
CA LEU A 58 7.38 -6.56 -3.10
C LEU A 58 8.12 -5.35 -2.54
N GLU A 59 7.40 -4.39 -1.97
CA GLU A 59 7.98 -3.16 -1.46
C GLU A 59 7.14 -2.56 -0.34
N GLU A 60 7.80 -1.78 0.51
CA GLU A 60 7.18 -0.87 1.47
C GLU A 60 7.36 0.55 0.95
N VAL A 61 6.26 1.29 0.83
CA VAL A 61 6.24 2.65 0.30
C VAL A 61 6.26 3.62 1.48
N TYR A 62 7.17 4.60 1.39
CA TYR A 62 7.27 5.69 2.36
C TYR A 62 7.15 7.01 1.63
N VAL A 63 6.36 7.92 2.17
CA VAL A 63 6.42 9.33 1.79
C VAL A 63 7.21 10.02 2.89
N LYS A 64 8.30 10.71 2.55
CA LYS A 64 8.94 11.64 3.50
C LYS A 64 7.89 12.68 3.85
N VAL A 65 7.29 12.56 5.02
CA VAL A 65 6.43 13.61 5.56
C VAL A 65 7.38 14.71 6.00
N GLU A 66 7.56 15.72 5.17
CA GLU A 66 8.13 16.98 5.63
C GLU A 66 7.15 17.52 6.67
N ARG A 67 7.55 17.45 7.95
CA ARG A 67 6.83 18.14 9.02
C ARG A 67 6.86 19.63 8.66
N VAL A 68 5.69 20.18 8.35
CA VAL A 68 5.50 21.62 8.40
C VAL A 68 5.14 21.91 9.85
N ASP A 69 6.15 22.31 10.63
CA ASP A 69 6.00 22.89 11.97
C ASP A 69 5.23 24.22 11.91
#